data_AF-A0A2E0Z7P3-F1
#
_entry.id   AF-A0A2E0Z7P3-F1
#
_cell.length_a   1.000
_cell.length_b   1.000
_cell.length_c   1.000
_cell.angle_alpha   90.00
_cell.angle_beta   90.00
_cell.angle_gamma   90.00
#
_symmetry.space_group_name_H-M   'P 1'
#
loop_
_entity.id
_entity.type
_entity.pdbx_description
1 polymer ?
#
loop_
_entity_poly.entity_id
_entity_poly.type
_entity_poly.pdbx_seq_one_letter_code
_entity_poly.pdbx_strand_id
1 'polypeptide(L)'
;MILPKQRDPRFITVRRGGTLQDPDHHLLALWAADCAQHVLPLFEAMQPDDDRPRHAIDMARAWARGEVTMTQARTAGGHAMAAARVLRGAARHAAFAAGQAACVAHVAAHELGAAAYAIKAVQAAAAKGESESAGRRECQWQHTQLPEAIRDLVLDDQRLRNELCWSVFDC
;
A
#
# COMPACT_ATOMS: atom_id res chain seq x y z
N MET A 1 -0.27 10.55 -9.18
CA MET A 1 -0.43 10.58 -7.71
C MET A 1 -1.75 9.90 -7.41
N ILE A 2 -1.79 8.85 -6.57
CA ILE A 2 -2.99 8.02 -6.29
C ILE A 2 -3.94 8.69 -5.27
N LEU A 3 -3.59 9.88 -4.79
CA LEU A 3 -4.45 10.66 -3.90
C LEU A 3 -5.42 11.53 -4.72
N PRO A 4 -6.73 11.49 -4.40
CA PRO A 4 -7.73 12.29 -5.08
C PRO A 4 -7.55 13.79 -4.77
N LYS A 5 -8.07 14.65 -5.65
CA LYS A 5 -8.06 16.12 -5.43
C LYS A 5 -8.91 16.51 -4.22
N GLN A 6 -10.10 15.92 -4.10
CA GLN A 6 -10.96 16.06 -2.94
C GLN A 6 -10.66 14.92 -1.98
N ARG A 7 -10.35 15.25 -0.72
CA ARG A 7 -10.08 14.24 0.31
C ARG A 7 -11.38 13.71 0.87
N ASP A 8 -11.47 12.40 1.02
CA ASP A 8 -12.56 11.75 1.72
C ASP A 8 -12.36 11.90 3.24
N PRO A 9 -13.32 12.52 3.98
CA PRO A 9 -13.24 12.65 5.43
C PRO A 9 -13.09 11.32 6.18
N ARG A 10 -13.52 10.19 5.60
CA ARG A 10 -13.37 8.84 6.16
C ARG A 10 -11.92 8.36 6.23
N PHE A 11 -11.00 9.02 5.51
CA PHE A 11 -9.56 8.77 5.59
C PHE A 11 -8.79 9.89 6.30
N ILE A 12 -9.50 10.75 7.04
CA ILE A 12 -8.94 11.81 7.87
C ILE A 12 -9.30 11.52 9.32
N THR A 13 -8.31 11.49 10.20
CA THR A 13 -8.51 11.23 11.64
C THR A 13 -9.42 12.27 12.28
N VAL A 14 -10.21 11.90 13.29
CA VAL A 14 -11.08 12.83 14.05
C VAL A 14 -10.32 14.08 14.53
N ARG A 15 -9.09 13.92 15.06
CA ARG A 15 -8.23 15.05 15.50
C ARG A 15 -7.80 16.02 14.39
N ARG A 16 -8.05 15.67 13.13
CA ARG A 16 -7.76 16.49 11.93
C ARG A 16 -9.04 16.90 11.18
N GLY A 17 -10.21 16.76 11.81
CA GLY A 17 -11.50 17.19 11.25
C GLY A 17 -12.17 16.21 10.30
N GLY A 18 -11.77 14.93 10.32
CA GLY A 18 -12.48 13.86 9.60
C GLY A 18 -13.24 12.93 10.52
N THR A 19 -13.49 11.70 10.05
CA THR A 19 -14.28 10.69 10.79
C THR A 19 -13.52 9.42 11.12
N LEU A 20 -12.26 9.27 10.66
CA LEU A 20 -11.45 8.08 10.91
C LEU A 20 -11.00 8.00 12.37
N GLN A 21 -11.22 6.84 13.01
CA GLN A 21 -10.70 6.57 14.35
C GLN A 21 -9.25 6.07 14.27
N ASP A 22 -8.46 6.30 15.32
CA ASP A 22 -7.07 5.84 15.37
C ASP A 22 -6.90 4.32 15.23
N PRO A 23 -7.73 3.48 15.88
CA PRO A 23 -7.66 2.04 15.67
C PRO A 23 -7.85 1.64 14.20
N ASP A 24 -8.81 2.26 13.50
CA ASP A 24 -9.04 1.99 12.07
C ASP A 24 -7.88 2.50 11.22
N HIS A 25 -7.28 3.64 11.56
CA HIS A 25 -6.08 4.13 10.89
C HIS A 25 -4.90 3.16 11.03
N HIS A 26 -4.73 2.55 12.20
CA HIS A 26 -3.73 1.50 12.42
C HIS A 26 -4.05 0.24 11.60
N LEU A 27 -5.32 -0.17 11.53
CA LEU A 27 -5.74 -1.32 10.70
C LEU A 27 -5.45 -1.08 9.21
N LEU A 28 -5.69 0.13 8.70
CA LEU A 28 -5.34 0.50 7.32
C LEU A 28 -3.83 0.42 7.07
N ALA A 29 -3.01 0.83 8.03
CA ALA A 29 -1.55 0.74 7.92
C ALA A 29 -1.06 -0.72 7.93
N LEU A 30 -1.64 -1.56 8.79
CA LEU A 30 -1.31 -2.99 8.86
C LEU A 30 -1.72 -3.73 7.59
N TRP A 31 -2.94 -3.51 7.08
CA TRP A 31 -3.39 -4.11 5.84
C TRP A 31 -2.53 -3.67 4.64
N ALA A 32 -2.22 -2.37 4.53
CA ALA A 32 -1.33 -1.86 3.49
C ALA A 32 0.08 -2.49 3.58
N ALA A 33 0.59 -2.72 4.80
CA ALA A 33 1.85 -3.41 5.04
C ALA A 33 1.79 -4.89 4.63
N ASP A 34 0.65 -5.58 4.84
CA ASP A 34 0.44 -6.96 4.38
C ASP A 34 0.46 -7.04 2.84
N CYS A 35 -0.25 -6.13 2.16
CA CYS A 35 -0.22 -6.02 0.69
C CYS A 35 1.19 -5.80 0.16
N ALA A 36 1.94 -4.86 0.74
CA ALA A 36 3.31 -4.59 0.33
C ALA A 36 4.27 -5.75 0.65
N GLN A 37 4.10 -6.41 1.79
CA GLN A 37 4.91 -7.55 2.22
C GLN A 37 4.77 -8.75 1.28
N HIS A 38 3.57 -9.00 0.74
CA HIS A 38 3.31 -10.11 -0.17
C HIS A 38 4.14 -10.03 -1.45
N VAL A 39 4.35 -8.81 -1.95
CA VAL A 39 5.11 -8.55 -3.18
C VAL A 39 6.57 -8.16 -2.95
N LEU A 40 7.00 -7.98 -1.71
CA LEU A 40 8.38 -7.62 -1.35
C LEU A 40 9.43 -8.56 -1.97
N PRO A 41 9.23 -9.90 -2.05
CA PRO A 41 10.22 -10.78 -2.67
C PRO A 41 10.56 -10.41 -4.13
N LEU A 42 9.65 -9.77 -4.87
CA LEU A 42 9.90 -9.31 -6.24
C LEU A 42 10.93 -8.18 -6.30
N PHE A 43 11.05 -7.39 -5.23
CA PHE A 43 12.12 -6.40 -5.09
C PHE A 43 13.42 -7.06 -4.66
N GLU A 44 13.38 -7.89 -3.63
CA GLU A 44 14.58 -8.49 -3.01
C GLU A 44 15.31 -9.44 -3.95
N ALA A 45 14.59 -10.12 -4.85
CA ALA A 45 15.22 -10.93 -5.89
C ALA A 45 16.09 -10.11 -6.87
N MET A 46 15.78 -8.81 -7.05
CA MET A 46 16.50 -7.90 -7.94
C MET A 46 17.55 -7.06 -7.19
N GLN A 47 17.27 -6.70 -5.94
CA GLN A 47 18.10 -5.85 -5.09
C GLN A 47 18.23 -6.46 -3.69
N PRO A 48 18.98 -7.57 -3.54
CA PRO A 48 19.05 -8.32 -2.29
C PRO A 48 19.71 -7.55 -1.14
N ASP A 49 20.59 -6.60 -1.46
CA ASP A 49 21.35 -5.80 -0.49
C ASP A 49 20.67 -4.45 -0.14
N ASP A 50 19.49 -4.18 -0.70
CA ASP A 50 18.75 -2.94 -0.46
C ASP A 50 17.55 -3.21 0.47
N ASP A 51 17.69 -2.84 1.73
CA ASP A 51 16.70 -3.09 2.77
C ASP A 51 15.57 -2.05 2.81
N ARG A 52 15.63 -0.97 2.01
CA ARG A 52 14.74 0.19 2.16
C ARG A 52 13.26 -0.17 2.06
N PRO A 53 12.79 -1.02 1.11
CA PRO A 53 11.38 -1.43 1.08
C PRO A 53 10.95 -2.28 2.28
N ARG A 54 11.79 -3.22 2.73
CA ARG A 54 11.52 -4.02 3.92
C ARG A 54 11.40 -3.13 5.15
N HIS A 55 12.37 -2.23 5.33
CA HIS A 55 12.37 -1.26 6.42
C HIS A 55 11.11 -0.37 6.42
N ALA A 56 10.64 0.08 5.24
CA ALA A 56 9.41 0.86 5.15
C ALA A 56 8.17 0.07 5.62
N ILE A 57 8.05 -1.21 5.27
CA ILE A 57 6.98 -2.10 5.75
C ILE A 57 7.06 -2.26 7.27
N ASP A 58 8.25 -2.50 7.81
CA ASP A 58 8.46 -2.63 9.25
C ASP A 58 8.08 -1.35 10.00
N MET A 59 8.42 -0.18 9.45
CA MET A 59 8.05 1.11 10.03
C MET A 59 6.55 1.38 9.98
N ALA A 60 5.83 0.90 8.96
CA ALA A 60 4.37 0.97 8.93
C ALA A 60 3.76 0.17 10.10
N ARG A 61 4.26 -1.04 10.34
CA ARG A 61 3.81 -1.90 11.44
C ARG A 61 4.20 -1.34 12.81
N ALA A 62 5.44 -0.85 12.95
CA ALA A 62 5.92 -0.24 14.18
C ALA A 62 5.11 1.01 14.55
N TRP A 63 4.72 1.82 13.55
CA TRP A 63 3.87 2.98 13.78
C TRP A 63 2.49 2.57 14.30
N ALA A 64 1.86 1.55 13.70
CA ALA A 64 0.57 1.03 14.17
C ALA A 64 0.62 0.45 15.60
N ARG A 65 1.81 0.03 16.07
CA ARG A 65 2.06 -0.38 17.47
C ARG A 65 2.42 0.78 18.41
N GLY A 66 2.57 1.99 17.90
CA GLY A 66 2.99 3.17 18.69
C GLY A 66 4.48 3.23 19.01
N GLU A 67 5.32 2.43 18.34
CA GLU A 67 6.76 2.32 18.62
C GLU A 67 7.58 3.41 17.91
N VAL A 68 7.09 3.93 16.80
CA VAL A 68 7.74 5.00 16.04
C VAL A 68 6.77 6.13 15.73
N THR A 69 7.33 7.32 15.51
CA THR A 69 6.56 8.50 15.11
C THR A 69 6.08 8.40 13.66
N MET A 70 5.01 9.14 13.34
CA MET A 70 4.54 9.29 11.96
C MET A 70 5.66 9.76 11.02
N THR A 71 6.50 10.72 11.46
CA THR A 71 7.59 11.25 10.65
C THR A 71 8.63 10.19 10.32
N GLN A 72 8.98 9.31 11.28
CA GLN A 72 9.90 8.20 11.03
C GLN A 72 9.33 7.24 9.97
N ALA A 73 8.07 6.84 10.09
CA ALA A 73 7.41 5.98 9.10
C ALA A 73 7.36 6.64 7.71
N ARG A 74 6.95 7.92 7.64
CA ARG A 74 6.92 8.68 6.38
C ARG A 74 8.30 8.79 5.73
N THR A 75 9.35 9.01 6.51
CA THR A 75 10.73 9.09 5.99
C THR A 75 11.18 7.76 5.40
N ALA A 76 10.93 6.64 6.09
CA ALA A 76 11.21 5.31 5.55
C ALA A 76 10.44 5.04 4.25
N GLY A 77 9.18 5.47 4.17
CA GLY A 77 8.39 5.42 2.94
C GLY A 77 9.02 6.21 1.79
N GLY A 78 9.56 7.39 2.09
CA GLY A 78 10.34 8.20 1.14
C GLY A 78 11.58 7.46 0.61
N HIS A 79 12.32 6.78 1.49
CA HIS A 79 13.49 5.99 1.12
C HIS A 79 13.14 4.79 0.22
N ALA A 80 12.08 4.05 0.53
CA ALA A 80 11.59 2.96 -0.33
C ALA A 80 11.17 3.47 -1.72
N MET A 81 10.45 4.59 -1.78
CA MET A 81 10.09 5.22 -3.06
C MET A 81 11.31 5.73 -3.83
N ALA A 82 12.38 6.16 -3.15
CA ALA A 82 13.63 6.53 -3.80
C ALA A 82 14.32 5.30 -4.43
N ALA A 83 14.34 4.16 -3.75
CA ALA A 83 14.84 2.88 -4.28
C ALA A 83 14.11 2.48 -5.57
N ALA A 84 12.79 2.70 -5.62
CA ALA A 84 11.98 2.40 -6.79
C ALA A 84 12.36 3.22 -8.05
N ARG A 85 12.91 4.44 -7.90
CA ARG A 85 13.04 5.41 -9.01
C ARG A 85 13.89 4.91 -10.17
N VAL A 86 14.98 4.19 -9.86
CA VAL A 86 15.94 3.66 -10.84
C VAL A 86 15.49 2.33 -11.46
N LEU A 87 14.47 1.70 -10.90
CA LEU A 87 13.99 0.39 -11.32
C LEU A 87 12.84 0.48 -12.33
N ARG A 88 12.53 -0.65 -12.97
CA ARG A 88 11.34 -0.88 -13.79
C ARG A 88 10.70 -2.22 -13.44
N GLY A 89 9.47 -2.44 -13.91
CA GLY A 89 8.76 -3.70 -13.73
C GLY A 89 8.39 -4.01 -12.28
N ALA A 90 8.34 -5.30 -11.94
CA ALA A 90 7.84 -5.81 -10.67
C ALA A 90 8.53 -5.20 -9.43
N ALA A 91 9.86 -5.18 -9.41
CA ALA A 91 10.64 -4.63 -8.30
C ALA A 91 10.32 -3.15 -8.04
N ARG A 92 10.19 -2.33 -9.09
CA ARG A 92 9.77 -0.91 -8.96
C ARG A 92 8.43 -0.79 -8.25
N HIS A 93 7.46 -1.59 -8.67
CA HIS A 93 6.10 -1.53 -8.12
C HIS A 93 6.06 -2.03 -6.68
N ALA A 94 6.77 -3.12 -6.35
CA ALA A 94 6.89 -3.60 -4.97
C ALA A 94 7.51 -2.54 -4.03
N ALA A 95 8.57 -1.85 -4.45
CA ALA A 95 9.15 -0.76 -3.67
C ALA A 95 8.20 0.45 -3.51
N PHE A 96 7.42 0.79 -4.54
CA PHE A 96 6.36 1.79 -4.39
C PHE A 96 5.27 1.33 -3.42
N ALA A 97 4.86 0.05 -3.45
CA ALA A 97 3.87 -0.50 -2.53
C ALA A 97 4.33 -0.34 -1.08
N ALA A 98 5.57 -0.74 -0.77
CA ALA A 98 6.19 -0.56 0.55
C ALA A 98 6.25 0.92 0.97
N GLY A 99 6.63 1.80 0.04
CA GLY A 99 6.69 3.24 0.30
C GLY A 99 5.32 3.86 0.60
N GLN A 100 4.25 3.40 -0.06
CA GLN A 100 2.88 3.83 0.22
C GLN A 100 2.40 3.30 1.57
N ALA A 101 2.68 2.03 1.90
CA ALA A 101 2.32 1.44 3.19
C ALA A 101 2.86 2.25 4.38
N ALA A 102 4.14 2.63 4.34
CA ALA A 102 4.74 3.47 5.38
C ALA A 102 4.15 4.89 5.44
N CYS A 103 3.71 5.43 4.30
CA CYS A 103 3.07 6.74 4.23
C CYS A 103 1.64 6.76 4.79
N VAL A 104 1.00 5.60 5.04
CA VAL A 104 -0.32 5.53 5.67
C VAL A 104 -0.33 6.26 7.01
N ALA A 105 0.75 6.14 7.80
CA ALA A 105 0.93 6.86 9.05
C ALA A 105 0.70 8.38 8.94
N HIS A 106 1.07 8.97 7.80
CA HIS A 106 0.91 10.40 7.54
C HIS A 106 -0.50 10.74 7.04
N VAL A 107 -1.00 9.97 6.06
CA VAL A 107 -2.32 10.12 5.43
C VAL A 107 -2.90 8.75 5.13
N ALA A 108 -4.05 8.41 5.74
CA ALA A 108 -4.62 7.06 5.67
C ALA A 108 -4.88 6.57 4.24
N ALA A 109 -5.31 7.48 3.35
CA ALA A 109 -5.62 7.19 1.93
C ALA A 109 -4.43 6.66 1.08
N HIS A 110 -3.22 6.60 1.64
CA HIS A 110 -2.09 5.89 1.03
C HIS A 110 -2.28 4.36 1.01
N GLU A 111 -3.21 3.81 1.78
CA GLU A 111 -3.50 2.37 1.82
C GLU A 111 -3.79 1.81 0.42
N LEU A 112 -4.60 2.52 -0.37
CA LEU A 112 -4.95 2.10 -1.72
C LEU A 112 -3.74 2.14 -2.67
N GLY A 113 -2.83 3.08 -2.43
CA GLY A 113 -1.58 3.15 -3.17
C GLY A 113 -0.72 1.91 -2.95
N ALA A 114 -0.66 1.41 -1.71
CA ALA A 114 0.09 0.19 -1.39
C ALA A 114 -0.51 -1.03 -2.12
N ALA A 115 -1.82 -1.20 -1.99
CA ALA A 115 -2.59 -2.28 -2.62
C ALA A 115 -2.49 -2.26 -4.15
N ALA A 116 -2.73 -1.10 -4.78
CA ALA A 116 -2.67 -0.95 -6.23
C ALA A 116 -1.28 -1.25 -6.80
N TYR A 117 -0.22 -0.73 -6.16
CA TYR A 117 1.14 -1.02 -6.61
C TYR A 117 1.54 -2.48 -6.39
N ALA A 118 1.04 -3.15 -5.34
CA ALA A 118 1.24 -4.59 -5.18
C ALA A 118 0.61 -5.37 -6.34
N ILE A 119 -0.62 -5.02 -6.75
CA ILE A 119 -1.26 -5.62 -7.93
C ILE A 119 -0.43 -5.35 -9.20
N LYS A 120 0.07 -4.12 -9.40
CA LYS A 120 0.97 -3.80 -10.52
C LYS A 120 2.27 -4.63 -10.47
N ALA A 121 2.78 -4.95 -9.29
CA ALA A 121 4.00 -5.72 -9.13
C ALA A 121 3.81 -7.16 -9.61
N VAL A 122 2.73 -7.84 -9.19
CA VAL A 122 2.43 -9.20 -9.65
C VAL A 122 2.10 -9.25 -11.14
N GLN A 123 1.38 -8.24 -11.67
CA GLN A 123 1.08 -8.11 -13.09
C GLN A 123 2.36 -8.03 -13.92
N ALA A 124 3.35 -7.26 -13.43
CA ALA A 124 4.63 -7.09 -14.11
C ALA A 124 5.57 -8.29 -13.96
N ALA A 125 5.36 -9.15 -12.96
CA ALA A 125 6.12 -10.38 -12.74
C ALA A 125 5.53 -11.59 -13.50
N ALA A 126 4.26 -11.51 -13.90
CA ALA A 126 3.54 -12.62 -14.53
C ALA A 126 4.11 -12.99 -15.90
N ALA A 127 3.93 -14.26 -16.29
CA ALA A 127 4.25 -14.73 -17.62
C ALA A 127 3.39 -14.03 -18.69
N LYS A 128 3.85 -14.06 -19.95
CA LYS A 128 3.15 -13.44 -21.07
C LYS A 128 1.75 -14.03 -21.20
N GLY A 129 0.73 -13.18 -21.16
CA GLY A 129 -0.68 -13.58 -21.23
C GLY A 129 -1.36 -13.81 -19.86
N GLU A 130 -0.61 -13.80 -18.76
CA GLU A 130 -1.16 -14.10 -17.43
C GLU A 130 -1.35 -12.87 -16.52
N SER A 131 -0.86 -11.69 -16.96
CA SER A 131 -0.84 -10.44 -16.19
C SER A 131 -2.19 -10.12 -15.52
N GLU A 132 -3.29 -10.09 -16.28
CA GLU A 132 -4.62 -9.80 -15.73
C GLU A 132 -5.05 -10.83 -14.68
N SER A 133 -4.81 -12.12 -14.93
CA SER A 133 -5.16 -13.19 -14.01
C SER A 133 -4.34 -13.11 -12.71
N ALA A 134 -3.06 -12.75 -12.79
CA ALA A 134 -2.20 -12.55 -11.63
C ALA A 134 -2.68 -11.35 -10.80
N GLY A 135 -3.07 -10.26 -11.47
CA GLY A 135 -3.64 -9.10 -10.80
C GLY A 135 -4.94 -9.41 -10.06
N ARG A 136 -5.88 -10.14 -10.69
CA ARG A 136 -7.13 -10.56 -10.02
C ARG A 136 -6.89 -11.46 -8.82
N ARG A 137 -5.95 -12.41 -8.91
CA ARG A 137 -5.58 -13.26 -7.76
C ARG A 137 -5.02 -12.46 -6.60
N GLU A 138 -4.16 -11.48 -6.88
CA GLU A 138 -3.63 -10.58 -5.85
C GLU A 138 -4.72 -9.71 -5.25
N CYS A 139 -5.58 -9.11 -6.07
CA CYS A 139 -6.74 -8.32 -5.61
C CYS A 139 -7.63 -9.16 -4.67
N GLN A 140 -7.95 -10.40 -5.04
CA GLN A 140 -8.76 -11.31 -4.22
C GLN A 140 -8.05 -11.69 -2.92
N TRP A 141 -6.74 -11.96 -2.96
CA TRP A 141 -5.94 -12.21 -1.76
C TRP A 141 -5.95 -10.99 -0.83
N GLN A 142 -5.77 -9.77 -1.34
CA GLN A 142 -5.83 -8.56 -0.53
C GLN A 142 -7.20 -8.39 0.17
N HIS A 143 -8.29 -8.79 -0.50
CA HIS A 143 -9.63 -8.81 0.09
C HIS A 143 -9.77 -9.86 1.21
N THR A 144 -9.10 -11.02 1.13
CA THR A 144 -9.12 -12.00 2.22
C THR A 144 -8.34 -11.51 3.44
N GLN A 145 -7.35 -10.63 3.25
CA GLN A 145 -6.57 -10.04 4.33
C GLN A 145 -7.28 -8.86 5.04
N LEU A 146 -8.39 -8.33 4.50
CA LEU A 146 -9.08 -7.18 5.10
C LEU A 146 -9.70 -7.51 6.46
N PRO A 147 -9.31 -6.80 7.54
CA PRO A 147 -10.02 -6.85 8.80
C PRO A 147 -11.48 -6.39 8.63
N GLU A 148 -12.41 -7.05 9.33
CA GLU A 148 -13.85 -6.76 9.24
C GLU A 148 -14.17 -5.29 9.48
N ALA A 149 -13.54 -4.67 10.49
CA ALA A 149 -13.79 -3.28 10.88
C ALA A 149 -13.52 -2.23 9.78
N ILE A 150 -12.62 -2.52 8.84
CA ILE A 150 -12.25 -1.58 7.76
C ILE A 150 -12.63 -2.09 6.37
N ARG A 151 -13.25 -3.29 6.27
CA ARG A 151 -13.55 -3.94 4.99
C ARG A 151 -14.40 -3.07 4.08
N ASP A 152 -15.55 -2.60 4.57
CA ASP A 152 -16.48 -1.80 3.77
C ASP A 152 -15.88 -0.45 3.37
N LEU A 153 -15.09 0.16 4.25
CA LEU A 153 -14.38 1.41 3.97
C LEU A 153 -13.40 1.23 2.80
N VAL A 154 -12.57 0.19 2.84
CA VAL A 154 -11.57 -0.07 1.79
C VAL A 154 -12.23 -0.46 0.48
N LEU A 155 -13.25 -1.32 0.50
CA LEU A 155 -13.94 -1.75 -0.73
C LEU A 155 -14.69 -0.59 -1.42
N ASP A 156 -15.34 0.28 -0.64
CA ASP A 156 -15.98 1.47 -1.20
C ASP A 156 -14.95 2.44 -1.79
N ASP A 157 -13.81 2.60 -1.13
CA ASP A 157 -12.74 3.46 -1.63
C ASP A 157 -12.04 2.90 -2.88
N GLN A 158 -11.84 1.57 -2.94
CA GLN A 158 -11.43 0.88 -4.17
C GLN A 158 -12.39 1.20 -5.32
N ARG A 159 -13.70 1.09 -5.10
CA ARG A 159 -14.73 1.43 -6.10
C ARG A 159 -14.66 2.89 -6.54
N LEU A 160 -14.50 3.83 -5.60
CA LEU A 160 -14.47 5.27 -5.88
C LEU A 160 -13.19 5.74 -6.57
N ARG A 161 -12.04 5.13 -6.25
CA ARG A 161 -10.72 5.55 -6.73
C ARG A 161 -10.09 4.59 -7.74
N ASN A 162 -10.82 3.58 -8.23
CA ASN A 162 -10.26 2.54 -9.10
C ASN A 162 -9.60 3.12 -10.35
N GLU A 163 -10.21 4.11 -10.99
CA GLU A 163 -9.66 4.77 -12.18
C GLU A 163 -8.30 5.43 -11.90
N LEU A 164 -8.13 6.05 -10.72
CA LEU A 164 -6.83 6.62 -10.28
C LEU A 164 -5.78 5.53 -10.03
N CYS A 165 -6.23 4.30 -9.82
CA CYS A 165 -5.43 3.10 -9.58
C CYS A 165 -5.39 2.17 -10.80
N TRP A 166 -5.63 2.69 -12.01
CA TRP A 166 -5.54 1.92 -13.26
C TRP A 166 -6.54 0.74 -13.36
N SER A 167 -7.69 0.85 -12.69
CA SER A 167 -8.74 -0.17 -12.66
C SER A 167 -8.26 -1.54 -12.15
N VAL A 168 -7.22 -1.57 -11.31
CA VAL A 168 -6.61 -2.82 -10.84
C VAL A 168 -7.45 -3.56 -9.79
N PHE A 169 -8.47 -2.91 -9.22
CA PHE A 169 -9.34 -3.52 -8.20
C PHE A 169 -10.57 -4.25 -8.79
N ASP A 170 -10.63 -4.42 -10.11
CA ASP A 170 -11.64 -5.27 -10.76
C ASP A 170 -11.26 -6.76 -10.60
N CYS A 171 -11.37 -7.21 -9.35
CA CYS A 171 -11.46 -8.61 -8.92
C CYS A 171 -12.70 -9.28 -9.56
#